data_AF-A0A0D8J9Y2-F1
#
_entry.id   AF-A0A0D8J9Y2-F1
#
_cell.length_a   1.000
_cell.length_b   1.000
_cell.length_c   1.000
_cell.angle_alpha   90.00
_cell.angle_beta   90.00
_cell.angle_gamma   90.00
#
_symmetry.space_group_name_H-M   'P 1'
#
loop_
_entity.id
_entity.type
_entity.pdbx_description
1 polymer ?
#
loop_
_entity_poly.entity_id
_entity_poly.type
_entity_poly.pdbx_seq_one_letter_code
_entity_poly.pdbx_strand_id
1 'polypeptide(L)'
;MARKNWIKTFKKLHKWPAIIIAFIAILFAASGIVMNHRQLFSGVDVSRNLLPKNYRYKNWNLAAVRGSVQLEGANLLYGNIGVWKTDGDLQKFEDFNQGFPKGIDNRKIYSVIQFNEELFAGTHLGLYKRSKTDGFWQKLEIPVDKERIADLEIKDNTLLVLTRHYLLESTDGLNFKKIQLPEPVNYQRKTGLFNTFWELHSGELFGLAGKLFVDLLGLVTILLSVTGLLHFFFPKWIKRRKKKIGVQFGKVDHPLPSLVGKRNLKISEDETGSVEKLVRFKKLNLNWHNVVGYVFALFLLINTFSGMHLRPPLLIPIANKQVNIIPGTHLDSPNPWFDKLRRIHWDAANQRYIFSTVDGFFFADESLSDKLIPAPVQPPVSVMGCNVLESMGDNYLMVGSFSGMFVWNTKNGMIADLFTGKPYQTPQGMVRPIGANTVAGFVQSGHKSWWFDYSRGAIALNAQNEPETFVAMPDEVRKASSMSLWNVALEIHTGRIFEHLVGSFYILFVPLAGICLMLVIISGFFLWWMVFRKKKEKRKK
;
A
#
# COMPACT_ATOMS: atom_id res chain seq x y z
N MET A 1 8.01 -27.87 -40.99
CA MET A 1 6.65 -27.37 -40.67
C MET A 1 6.48 -26.89 -39.23
N ALA A 2 7.06 -27.56 -38.22
CA ALA A 2 6.90 -27.23 -36.79
C ALA A 2 7.16 -25.74 -36.41
N ARG A 3 8.26 -25.13 -36.87
CA ARG A 3 8.60 -23.72 -36.53
C ARG A 3 7.58 -22.70 -37.03
N LYS A 4 7.00 -22.90 -38.22
CA LYS A 4 5.96 -22.00 -38.77
C LYS A 4 4.68 -22.08 -37.92
N ASN A 5 4.38 -23.25 -37.39
CA ASN A 5 3.26 -23.45 -36.47
C ASN A 5 3.54 -22.78 -35.12
N TRP A 6 4.73 -22.94 -34.54
CA TRP A 6 5.15 -22.24 -33.32
C TRP A 6 5.05 -20.72 -33.44
N ILE A 7 5.56 -20.13 -34.54
CA ILE A 7 5.45 -18.67 -34.77
C ILE A 7 3.97 -18.22 -34.83
N LYS A 8 3.09 -18.99 -35.46
CA LYS A 8 1.65 -18.68 -35.48
C LYS A 8 1.05 -18.74 -34.07
N THR A 9 1.40 -19.76 -33.29
CA THR A 9 0.94 -19.93 -31.91
C THR A 9 1.39 -18.79 -31.01
N PHE A 10 2.69 -18.48 -30.96
CA PHE A 10 3.21 -17.39 -30.14
C PHE A 10 2.65 -16.03 -30.57
N LYS A 11 2.38 -15.80 -31.86
CA LYS A 11 1.69 -14.57 -32.30
C LYS A 11 0.30 -14.44 -31.70
N LYS A 12 -0.45 -15.54 -31.59
CA LYS A 12 -1.78 -15.53 -30.94
C LYS A 12 -1.65 -15.31 -29.44
N LEU A 13 -0.73 -16.03 -28.78
CA LEU A 13 -0.47 -15.94 -27.33
C LEU A 13 0.07 -14.58 -26.91
N HIS A 14 0.79 -13.88 -27.78
CA HIS A 14 1.22 -12.52 -27.53
C HIS A 14 0.07 -11.55 -27.76
N LYS A 15 -0.59 -11.62 -28.92
CA LYS A 15 -1.56 -10.62 -29.37
C LYS A 15 -2.81 -10.53 -28.49
N TRP A 16 -3.49 -11.65 -28.23
CA TRP A 16 -4.81 -11.61 -27.60
C TRP A 16 -4.73 -11.27 -26.11
N PRO A 17 -3.88 -11.94 -25.31
CA PRO A 17 -3.63 -11.51 -23.93
C PRO A 17 -3.12 -10.07 -23.82
N ALA A 18 -2.23 -9.62 -24.73
CA ALA A 18 -1.71 -8.24 -24.69
C ALA A 18 -2.83 -7.20 -24.84
N ILE A 19 -3.80 -7.42 -25.73
CA ILE A 19 -4.92 -6.48 -25.92
C ILE A 19 -5.79 -6.41 -24.66
N ILE A 20 -6.07 -7.56 -24.05
CA ILE A 20 -6.88 -7.64 -22.83
C ILE A 20 -6.16 -6.92 -21.67
N ILE A 21 -4.87 -7.19 -21.51
CA ILE A 21 -4.12 -6.75 -20.33
C ILE A 21 -3.54 -5.33 -20.46
N ALA A 22 -3.41 -4.77 -21.66
CA ALA A 22 -2.72 -3.49 -21.87
C ALA A 22 -3.26 -2.35 -21.00
N PHE A 23 -4.58 -2.23 -20.86
CA PHE A 23 -5.17 -1.19 -20.00
C PHE A 23 -4.86 -1.42 -18.52
N ILE A 24 -4.98 -2.66 -18.05
CA ILE A 24 -4.68 -3.05 -16.66
C ILE A 24 -3.18 -2.86 -16.36
N ALA A 25 -2.31 -3.21 -17.31
CA ALA A 25 -0.86 -3.03 -17.21
C ALA A 25 -0.48 -1.55 -17.06
N ILE A 26 -1.15 -0.66 -17.81
CA ILE A 26 -0.97 0.79 -17.66
C ILE A 26 -1.41 1.24 -16.27
N LEU A 27 -2.58 0.78 -15.79
CA LEU A 27 -3.06 1.11 -14.45
C LEU A 27 -2.09 0.64 -13.36
N PHE A 28 -1.62 -0.60 -13.42
CA PHE A 28 -0.65 -1.16 -12.48
C PHE A 28 0.68 -0.41 -12.49
N ALA A 29 1.21 -0.09 -13.67
CA ALA A 29 2.46 0.65 -13.79
C ALA A 29 2.32 2.07 -13.24
N ALA A 30 1.25 2.79 -13.61
CA ALA A 30 1.03 4.16 -13.15
C ALA A 30 0.80 4.22 -11.63
N SER A 31 -0.03 3.31 -11.09
CA SER A 31 -0.26 3.24 -9.65
C SER A 31 0.97 2.79 -8.87
N GLY A 32 1.78 1.87 -9.42
CA GLY A 32 3.03 1.43 -8.83
C GLY A 32 4.05 2.56 -8.68
N ILE A 33 4.21 3.41 -9.70
CA ILE A 33 5.07 4.60 -9.64
C ILE A 33 4.60 5.56 -8.55
N VAL A 34 3.30 5.84 -8.47
CA VAL A 34 2.74 6.67 -7.39
C VAL A 34 3.02 6.06 -6.01
N MET A 35 2.91 4.75 -5.89
CA MET A 35 3.17 4.04 -4.64
C MET A 35 4.63 4.10 -4.19
N ASN A 36 5.59 4.05 -5.13
CA ASN A 36 7.02 4.15 -4.84
C ASN A 36 7.43 5.52 -4.28
N HIS A 37 6.68 6.59 -4.62
CA HIS A 37 6.96 7.98 -4.25
C HIS A 37 5.95 8.55 -3.26
N ARG A 38 5.63 7.80 -2.20
CA ARG A 38 4.61 8.17 -1.20
C ARG A 38 4.77 9.59 -0.65
N GLN A 39 5.99 9.99 -0.30
CA GLN A 39 6.24 11.31 0.30
C GLN A 39 5.99 12.46 -0.69
N LEU A 40 6.38 12.28 -1.96
CA LEU A 40 6.12 13.26 -3.03
C LEU A 40 4.62 13.50 -3.23
N PHE A 41 3.80 12.44 -3.13
CA PHE A 41 2.35 12.50 -3.31
C PHE A 41 1.56 12.63 -2.00
N SER A 42 2.24 12.82 -0.86
CA SER A 42 1.61 12.86 0.47
C SER A 42 0.59 13.99 0.62
N GLY A 43 0.79 15.09 -0.11
CA GLY A 43 -0.09 16.26 -0.16
C GLY A 43 -1.30 16.16 -1.08
N VAL A 44 -1.45 15.05 -1.81
CA VAL A 44 -2.51 14.88 -2.82
C VAL A 44 -3.56 13.89 -2.33
N ASP A 45 -4.80 14.34 -2.31
CA ASP A 45 -5.97 13.56 -1.89
C ASP A 45 -6.97 13.37 -3.03
N VAL A 46 -7.74 12.30 -2.93
CA VAL A 46 -8.87 12.00 -3.79
C VAL A 46 -10.14 11.99 -2.94
N SER A 47 -11.13 12.79 -3.34
CA SER A 47 -12.42 12.81 -2.67
C SER A 47 -13.05 11.42 -2.71
N ARG A 48 -13.51 10.94 -1.54
CA ARG A 48 -14.25 9.67 -1.42
C ARG A 48 -15.56 9.64 -2.22
N ASN A 49 -16.05 10.80 -2.67
CA ASN A 49 -17.22 10.88 -3.55
C ASN A 49 -16.93 10.36 -4.96
N LEU A 50 -15.68 10.47 -5.43
CA LEU A 50 -15.21 9.94 -6.72
C LEU A 50 -14.93 8.43 -6.67
N LEU A 51 -14.91 7.84 -5.48
CA LEU A 51 -14.63 6.43 -5.24
C LEU A 51 -15.94 5.62 -5.11
N PRO A 52 -15.87 4.28 -5.32
CA PRO A 52 -16.99 3.39 -5.06
C PRO A 52 -17.56 3.53 -3.64
N LYS A 53 -18.86 3.22 -3.46
CA LYS A 53 -19.59 3.49 -2.20
C LYS A 53 -18.99 2.82 -0.96
N ASN A 54 -18.27 1.71 -1.10
CA ASN A 54 -17.57 1.01 0.00
C ASN A 54 -16.36 1.79 0.55
N TYR A 55 -15.88 2.81 -0.16
CA TYR A 55 -14.83 3.73 0.33
C TYR A 55 -15.39 4.98 1.01
N ARG A 56 -16.71 5.13 1.14
CA ARG A 56 -17.32 6.24 1.88
C ARG A 56 -17.48 5.83 3.34
N TYR A 57 -17.22 6.77 4.25
CA TYR A 57 -17.41 6.52 5.67
C TYR A 57 -18.86 6.19 5.99
N LYS A 58 -19.04 5.18 6.82
CA LYS A 58 -20.31 4.81 7.45
C LYS A 58 -20.01 4.52 8.91
N ASN A 59 -20.70 5.20 9.83
CA ASN A 59 -20.53 5.02 11.27
C ASN A 59 -19.03 5.10 11.72
N TRP A 60 -18.23 5.98 11.14
CA TRP A 60 -16.79 6.10 11.49
C TRP A 60 -15.92 4.86 11.20
N ASN A 61 -16.32 4.02 10.24
CA ASN A 61 -15.54 2.86 9.78
C ASN A 61 -14.23 3.23 9.05
N LEU A 62 -13.53 2.25 8.48
CA LEU A 62 -12.25 2.41 7.75
C LEU A 62 -11.13 3.00 8.61
N ALA A 63 -11.13 2.65 9.90
CA ALA A 63 -10.21 3.16 10.91
C ALA A 63 -10.18 4.70 10.93
N ALA A 64 -11.36 5.35 10.80
CA ALA A 64 -11.47 6.79 10.89
C ALA A 64 -10.86 7.27 12.21
N VAL A 65 -11.29 6.65 13.31
CA VAL A 65 -10.75 6.83 14.66
C VAL A 65 -9.99 5.56 15.06
N ARG A 66 -8.85 5.77 15.71
CA ARG A 66 -7.95 4.73 16.23
C ARG A 66 -7.79 4.82 17.75
N GLY A 67 -7.84 6.03 18.29
CA GLY A 67 -7.61 6.30 19.70
C GLY A 67 -8.22 7.63 20.14
N SER A 68 -8.17 7.89 21.43
CA SER A 68 -8.56 9.15 22.03
C SER A 68 -7.60 9.59 23.14
N VAL A 69 -7.51 10.91 23.35
CA VAL A 69 -6.87 11.51 24.53
C VAL A 69 -7.90 12.36 25.26
N GLN A 70 -8.05 12.13 26.56
CA GLN A 70 -8.92 12.95 27.39
C GLN A 70 -8.18 14.22 27.81
N LEU A 71 -8.81 15.37 27.61
CA LEU A 71 -8.36 16.69 28.07
C LEU A 71 -9.35 17.22 29.11
N GLU A 72 -8.99 18.34 29.76
CA GLU A 72 -9.92 19.03 30.65
C GLU A 72 -11.13 19.56 29.86
N GLY A 73 -12.31 18.99 30.11
CA GLY A 73 -13.58 19.37 29.48
C GLY A 73 -13.75 18.97 28.00
N ALA A 74 -12.80 18.25 27.40
CA ALA A 74 -12.83 17.85 25.99
C ALA A 74 -12.11 16.52 25.75
N ASN A 75 -12.33 15.92 24.58
CA ASN A 75 -11.56 14.78 24.10
C ASN A 75 -10.94 15.09 22.74
N LEU A 76 -9.78 14.52 22.48
CA LEU A 76 -9.21 14.46 21.14
C LEU A 76 -9.43 13.07 20.58
N LEU A 77 -10.12 12.96 19.45
CA LEU A 77 -10.19 11.73 18.66
C LEU A 77 -9.14 11.80 17.56
N TYR A 78 -8.39 10.72 17.37
CA TYR A 78 -7.35 10.66 16.35
C TYR A 78 -7.38 9.37 15.55
N GLY A 79 -6.90 9.41 14.31
CA GLY A 79 -6.79 8.23 13.47
C GLY A 79 -6.44 8.55 12.02
N ASN A 80 -7.11 7.89 11.08
CA ASN A 80 -6.92 8.18 9.65
C ASN A 80 -7.52 9.53 9.21
N ILE A 81 -8.33 10.18 10.06
CA ILE A 81 -8.98 11.48 9.78
C ILE A 81 -8.20 12.68 10.31
N GLY A 82 -6.98 12.46 10.82
CA GLY A 82 -6.26 13.48 11.59
C GLY A 82 -6.64 13.48 13.06
N VAL A 83 -6.59 14.66 13.68
CA VAL A 83 -7.01 14.92 15.06
C VAL A 83 -8.24 15.83 15.05
N TRP A 84 -9.26 15.47 15.81
CA TRP A 84 -10.49 16.24 15.98
C TRP A 84 -10.77 16.41 17.47
N LYS A 85 -11.03 17.65 17.88
CA LYS A 85 -11.44 17.97 19.24
C LYS A 85 -12.95 17.83 19.36
N THR A 86 -13.41 17.26 20.46
CA THR A 86 -14.84 17.08 20.74
C THR A 86 -15.14 17.28 22.22
N ASP A 87 -16.39 17.57 22.55
CA ASP A 87 -16.83 17.71 23.94
C ASP A 87 -16.91 16.34 24.65
N GLY A 88 -17.13 16.33 25.97
CA GLY A 88 -17.22 15.11 26.77
C GLY A 88 -18.27 14.11 26.26
N ASP A 89 -19.37 14.64 25.71
CA ASP A 89 -20.50 13.85 25.19
C ASP A 89 -20.36 13.46 23.71
N LEU A 90 -19.23 13.79 23.08
CA LEU A 90 -18.90 13.47 21.69
C LEU A 90 -19.95 14.00 20.69
N GLN A 91 -20.48 15.20 20.89
CA GLN A 91 -21.51 15.82 20.04
C GLN A 91 -20.97 16.89 19.12
N LYS A 92 -20.05 17.73 19.62
CA LYS A 92 -19.48 18.85 18.86
C LYS A 92 -18.08 18.49 18.38
N PHE A 93 -17.75 18.80 17.13
CA PHE A 93 -16.43 18.49 16.56
C PHE A 93 -15.79 19.73 15.99
N GLU A 94 -14.54 19.94 16.36
CA GLU A 94 -13.70 21.03 15.90
C GLU A 94 -12.44 20.46 15.26
N ASP A 95 -12.06 21.03 14.11
CA ASP A 95 -10.83 20.62 13.44
C ASP A 95 -9.64 20.93 14.35
N PHE A 96 -8.80 19.93 14.62
CA PHE A 96 -7.58 20.06 15.43
C PHE A 96 -6.32 19.71 14.62
N ASN A 97 -6.40 19.80 13.28
CA ASN A 97 -5.32 19.42 12.36
C ASN A 97 -4.37 20.56 11.97
N GLN A 98 -4.60 21.77 12.46
CA GLN A 98 -3.84 22.93 12.02
C GLN A 98 -2.36 22.77 12.40
N GLY A 99 -1.46 22.98 11.43
CA GLY A 99 -0.03 22.75 11.55
C GLY A 99 0.47 21.50 10.83
N PHE A 100 -0.37 20.46 10.67
CA PHE A 100 0.00 19.34 9.81
C PHE A 100 0.05 19.76 8.33
N PRO A 101 1.01 19.24 7.54
CA PRO A 101 1.02 19.45 6.11
C PRO A 101 -0.30 19.03 5.45
N LYS A 102 -0.56 19.56 4.25
CA LYS A 102 -1.74 19.19 3.46
C LYS A 102 -1.70 17.70 3.10
N GLY A 103 -2.87 17.12 2.84
CA GLY A 103 -3.02 15.72 2.45
C GLY A 103 -3.24 14.78 3.64
N ILE A 104 -4.17 13.83 3.50
CA ILE A 104 -4.54 12.91 4.60
C ILE A 104 -3.37 12.01 5.02
N ASP A 105 -2.41 11.76 4.13
CA ASP A 105 -1.26 10.91 4.43
C ASP A 105 -0.33 11.55 5.49
N ASN A 106 -0.24 12.88 5.48
CA ASN A 106 0.45 13.69 6.50
C ASN A 106 -0.33 13.77 7.82
N ARG A 107 -1.60 13.35 7.83
CA ARG A 107 -2.53 13.43 8.96
C ARG A 107 -3.01 12.04 9.41
N LYS A 108 -2.28 10.98 9.05
CA LYS A 108 -2.50 9.64 9.61
C LYS A 108 -1.83 9.56 10.97
N ILE A 109 -2.65 9.61 12.02
CA ILE A 109 -2.20 9.63 13.42
C ILE A 109 -2.29 8.22 13.99
N TYR A 110 -1.22 7.75 14.62
CA TYR A 110 -1.13 6.42 15.23
C TYR A 110 -1.28 6.46 16.75
N SER A 111 -0.72 7.48 17.39
CA SER A 111 -0.82 7.72 18.83
C SER A 111 -0.75 9.21 19.10
N VAL A 112 -1.47 9.67 20.12
CA VAL A 112 -1.36 11.01 20.69
C VAL A 112 -1.26 10.84 22.19
N ILE A 113 -0.33 11.54 22.83
CA ILE A 113 -0.19 11.55 24.29
C ILE A 113 0.07 12.98 24.78
N GLN A 114 -0.21 13.21 26.05
CA GLN A 114 0.12 14.45 26.75
C GLN A 114 1.37 14.24 27.59
N PHE A 115 2.40 15.07 27.38
CA PHE A 115 3.66 15.04 28.12
C PHE A 115 4.10 16.47 28.44
N ASN A 116 4.40 16.76 29.72
CA ASN A 116 4.84 18.07 30.21
C ASN A 116 3.99 19.27 29.69
N GLU A 117 2.66 19.17 29.81
CA GLU A 117 1.70 20.17 29.33
C GLU A 117 1.62 20.38 27.80
N GLU A 118 2.42 19.66 27.01
CA GLU A 118 2.33 19.63 25.55
C GLU A 118 1.66 18.33 25.06
N LEU A 119 1.13 18.36 23.84
CA LEU A 119 0.61 17.19 23.13
C LEU A 119 1.64 16.73 22.10
N PHE A 120 1.87 15.43 22.04
CA PHE A 120 2.72 14.79 21.05
C PHE A 120 1.87 13.87 20.18
N ALA A 121 2.05 13.96 18.85
CA ALA A 121 1.38 13.11 17.87
C ALA A 121 2.39 12.31 17.06
N GLY A 122 2.29 10.99 17.18
CA GLY A 122 3.01 10.04 16.35
C GLY A 122 2.26 9.82 15.05
N THR A 123 2.85 10.22 13.93
CA THR A 123 2.19 10.16 12.60
C THR A 123 2.92 9.24 11.63
N HIS A 124 2.31 9.03 10.47
CA HIS A 124 2.96 8.31 9.37
C HIS A 124 4.23 8.98 8.85
N LEU A 125 4.36 10.31 8.94
CA LEU A 125 5.43 11.10 8.32
C LEU A 125 6.15 12.01 9.32
N GLY A 126 6.19 11.62 10.59
CA GLY A 126 6.97 12.30 11.62
C GLY A 126 6.33 12.34 13.00
N LEU A 127 7.10 12.85 13.95
CA LEU A 127 6.65 13.25 15.27
C LEU A 127 6.27 14.74 15.24
N TYR A 128 5.16 15.09 15.86
CA TYR A 128 4.70 16.47 15.98
C TYR A 128 4.40 16.81 17.42
N LYS A 129 4.59 18.07 17.80
CA LYS A 129 4.16 18.61 19.08
C LYS A 129 3.23 19.80 18.95
N ARG A 130 2.40 20.04 19.96
CA ARG A 130 1.45 21.16 20.00
C ARG A 130 1.14 21.56 21.45
N SER A 131 1.04 22.86 21.71
CA SER A 131 0.51 23.38 22.99
C SER A 131 -1.00 23.10 23.12
N LYS A 132 -1.48 22.82 24.33
CA LYS A 132 -2.90 22.51 24.60
C LYS A 132 -3.85 23.67 24.31
N THR A 133 -3.45 24.89 24.68
CA THR A 133 -4.36 26.04 24.75
C THR A 133 -4.49 26.75 23.42
N ASP A 134 -3.36 27.12 22.79
CA ASP A 134 -3.31 27.71 21.46
C ASP A 134 -1.99 27.36 20.78
N GLY A 135 -2.09 26.78 19.59
CA GLY A 135 -0.90 26.38 18.85
C GLY A 135 -1.25 25.61 17.58
N PHE A 136 -0.27 25.52 16.70
CA PHE A 136 -0.29 24.64 15.54
C PHE A 136 0.58 23.43 15.83
N TRP A 137 0.27 22.28 15.24
CA TRP A 137 1.18 21.14 15.23
C TRP A 137 2.50 21.55 14.56
N GLN A 138 3.61 21.35 15.26
CA GLN A 138 4.95 21.61 14.78
C GLN A 138 5.70 20.29 14.65
N LYS A 139 6.29 20.04 13.48
CA LYS A 139 7.09 18.84 13.25
C LYS A 139 8.39 18.94 14.04
N LEU A 140 8.76 17.86 14.72
CA LEU A 140 10.03 17.74 15.43
C LEU A 140 11.07 17.02 14.56
N GLU A 141 12.30 17.49 14.63
CA GLU A 141 13.45 16.75 14.11
C GLU A 141 13.84 15.66 15.10
N ILE A 142 14.00 14.44 14.60
CA ILE A 142 14.32 13.26 15.40
C ILE A 142 15.54 12.55 14.78
N PRO A 143 16.38 11.87 15.57
CA PRO A 143 17.68 11.33 15.12
C PRO A 143 17.56 10.01 14.33
N VAL A 144 16.62 9.93 13.39
CA VAL A 144 16.36 8.76 12.54
C VAL A 144 16.03 9.18 11.10
N ASP A 145 16.52 8.41 10.12
CA ASP A 145 16.20 8.68 8.71
C ASP A 145 14.75 8.35 8.35
N LYS A 146 14.18 7.35 9.04
CA LYS A 146 12.80 6.87 8.84
C LYS A 146 11.92 7.35 9.98
N GLU A 147 11.24 8.46 9.76
CA GLU A 147 10.48 9.19 10.79
C GLU A 147 9.07 8.65 11.05
N ARG A 148 8.72 7.47 10.52
CA ARG A 148 7.41 6.87 10.77
C ARG A 148 7.32 6.44 12.23
N ILE A 149 6.43 7.09 12.98
CA ILE A 149 6.14 6.75 14.37
C ILE A 149 5.12 5.61 14.38
N ALA A 150 5.37 4.62 15.21
CA ALA A 150 4.50 3.47 15.42
C ALA A 150 3.59 3.69 16.64
N ASP A 151 4.17 4.22 17.72
CA ASP A 151 3.48 4.42 18.99
C ASP A 151 4.19 5.45 19.88
N LEU A 152 3.49 5.93 20.90
CA LEU A 152 3.99 6.81 21.94
C LEU A 152 3.57 6.26 23.30
N GLU A 153 4.43 6.35 24.30
CA GLU A 153 4.19 5.88 25.67
C GLU A 153 4.94 6.77 26.66
N ILE A 154 4.53 6.74 27.92
CA ILE A 154 5.20 7.46 29.01
C ILE A 154 5.68 6.45 30.05
N LYS A 155 6.96 6.56 30.40
CA LYS A 155 7.52 5.87 31.56
C LYS A 155 8.06 6.92 32.52
N ASP A 156 7.48 6.98 33.72
CA ASP A 156 7.82 7.97 34.74
C ASP A 156 7.73 9.40 34.15
N ASN A 157 8.85 10.13 34.08
CA ASN A 157 8.94 11.46 33.46
C ASN A 157 9.65 11.43 32.09
N THR A 158 9.60 10.30 31.39
CA THR A 158 10.27 10.11 30.10
C THR A 158 9.24 9.80 29.01
N LEU A 159 9.28 10.62 27.95
CA LEU A 159 8.57 10.39 26.72
C LEU A 159 9.27 9.31 25.90
N LEU A 160 8.54 8.24 25.59
CA LEU A 160 8.98 7.16 24.73
C LEU A 160 8.34 7.31 23.36
N VAL A 161 9.17 7.41 22.32
CA VAL A 161 8.74 7.50 20.92
C VAL A 161 9.18 6.24 20.19
N LEU A 162 8.23 5.35 19.94
CA LEU A 162 8.49 4.12 19.21
C LEU A 162 8.40 4.39 17.71
N THR A 163 9.52 4.32 17.00
CA THR A 163 9.52 4.26 15.53
C THR A 163 9.35 2.81 15.07
N ARG A 164 9.32 2.58 13.76
CA ARG A 164 9.29 1.22 13.20
C ARG A 164 10.60 0.43 13.36
N HIS A 165 11.67 1.10 13.81
CA HIS A 165 13.04 0.56 13.83
C HIS A 165 13.72 0.74 15.19
N TYR A 166 13.55 1.89 15.81
CA TYR A 166 14.22 2.34 17.03
C TYR A 166 13.21 2.82 18.07
N LEU A 167 13.58 2.72 19.33
CA LEU A 167 12.97 3.47 20.42
C LEU A 167 13.73 4.79 20.58
N LEU A 168 13.03 5.89 20.78
CA LEU A 168 13.63 7.16 21.18
C LEU A 168 13.11 7.56 22.56
N GLU A 169 13.96 8.16 23.36
CA GLU A 169 13.62 8.62 24.71
C GLU A 169 13.93 10.11 24.84
N SER A 170 13.07 10.83 25.56
CA SER A 170 13.26 12.25 25.85
C SER A 170 12.63 12.61 27.20
N THR A 171 13.34 13.39 28.01
CA THR A 171 12.83 13.92 29.29
C THR A 171 12.27 15.34 29.16
N ASP A 172 12.64 16.05 28.09
CA ASP A 172 12.23 17.44 27.82
C ASP A 172 11.26 17.56 26.63
N GLY A 173 11.06 16.48 25.86
CA GLY A 173 10.24 16.46 24.65
C GLY A 173 10.89 17.13 23.43
N LEU A 174 12.16 17.51 23.53
CA LEU A 174 12.92 18.22 22.49
C LEU A 174 14.15 17.44 22.05
N ASN A 175 14.95 16.95 23.00
CA ASN A 175 16.16 16.20 22.74
C ASN A 175 15.89 14.71 22.86
N PHE A 176 16.10 13.98 21.76
CA PHE A 176 15.80 12.55 21.68
C PHE A 176 17.07 11.73 21.65
N LYS A 177 17.18 10.77 22.58
CA LYS A 177 18.21 9.74 22.56
C LYS A 177 17.71 8.55 21.75
N LYS A 178 18.44 8.16 20.71
CA LYS A 178 18.13 6.95 19.92
C LYS A 178 18.62 5.69 20.63
N ILE A 179 17.73 4.71 20.78
CA ILE A 179 18.02 3.39 21.33
C ILE A 179 17.73 2.32 20.27
N GLN A 180 18.76 1.52 19.98
CA GLN A 180 18.60 0.28 19.24
C GLN A 180 18.36 -0.85 20.23
N LEU A 181 17.18 -1.46 20.18
CA LEU A 181 16.85 -2.58 21.04
C LEU A 181 17.77 -3.79 20.71
N PRO A 182 18.20 -4.55 21.73
CA PRO A 182 19.00 -5.75 21.54
C PRO A 182 18.21 -6.81 20.79
N GLU A 183 18.91 -7.75 20.16
CA GLU A 183 18.27 -8.86 19.44
C GLU A 183 17.41 -9.73 20.36
N PRO A 184 16.33 -10.34 19.83
CA PRO A 184 15.56 -11.28 20.62
C PRO A 184 16.35 -12.57 20.90
N VAL A 185 15.96 -13.30 21.95
CA VAL A 185 16.48 -14.65 22.20
C VAL A 185 16.23 -15.53 20.96
N ASN A 186 17.23 -16.33 20.58
CA ASN A 186 17.23 -17.17 19.37
C ASN A 186 17.10 -16.42 18.04
N TYR A 187 17.52 -15.14 17.98
CA TYR A 187 17.52 -14.38 16.75
C TYR A 187 18.29 -15.08 15.62
N GLN A 188 17.65 -15.18 14.46
CA GLN A 188 18.29 -15.59 13.21
C GLN A 188 18.24 -14.42 12.24
N ARG A 189 19.38 -14.13 11.61
CA ARG A 189 19.51 -13.07 10.58
C ARG A 189 18.87 -13.50 9.26
N LYS A 190 17.54 -13.61 9.28
CA LYS A 190 16.67 -13.99 8.16
C LYS A 190 15.54 -12.99 8.01
N THR A 191 14.97 -12.95 6.81
CA THR A 191 13.82 -12.10 6.48
C THR A 191 12.69 -12.95 5.86
N GLY A 192 11.46 -12.48 5.96
CA GLY A 192 10.31 -13.14 5.35
C GLY A 192 10.40 -13.09 3.82
N LEU A 193 10.07 -14.20 3.16
CA LEU A 193 10.06 -14.28 1.69
C LEU A 193 9.07 -13.28 1.07
N PHE A 194 7.95 -13.01 1.75
CA PHE A 194 7.03 -11.93 1.38
C PHE A 194 7.73 -10.56 1.35
N ASN A 195 8.49 -10.22 2.39
CA ASN A 195 9.21 -8.94 2.47
C ASN A 195 10.27 -8.85 1.37
N THR A 196 11.01 -9.92 1.11
CA THR A 196 11.99 -9.98 0.01
C THR A 196 11.33 -9.71 -1.34
N PHE A 197 10.17 -10.35 -1.61
CA PHE A 197 9.44 -10.10 -2.86
C PHE A 197 8.85 -8.70 -2.92
N TRP A 198 8.39 -8.15 -1.80
CA TRP A 198 7.86 -6.80 -1.72
C TRP A 198 8.93 -5.75 -2.05
N GLU A 199 10.10 -5.86 -1.41
CA GLU A 199 11.22 -4.96 -1.67
C GLU A 199 11.83 -5.15 -3.05
N LEU A 200 11.84 -6.38 -3.58
CA LEU A 200 12.26 -6.64 -4.96
C LEU A 200 11.28 -6.05 -5.98
N HIS A 201 9.97 -6.17 -5.74
CA HIS A 201 8.93 -5.66 -6.63
C HIS A 201 8.86 -4.13 -6.63
N SER A 202 9.01 -3.49 -5.48
CA SER A 202 9.05 -2.03 -5.36
C SER A 202 10.40 -1.43 -5.76
N GLY A 203 11.46 -2.26 -5.77
CA GLY A 203 12.84 -1.82 -5.99
C GLY A 203 13.52 -1.31 -4.73
N GLU A 204 12.82 -1.26 -3.59
CA GLU A 204 13.37 -0.82 -2.30
C GLU A 204 14.54 -1.69 -1.82
N LEU A 205 14.63 -2.94 -2.31
CA LEU A 205 15.73 -3.86 -1.98
C LEU A 205 17.11 -3.27 -2.30
N PHE A 206 17.20 -2.39 -3.30
CA PHE A 206 18.43 -1.67 -3.70
C PHE A 206 18.32 -0.15 -3.45
N GLY A 207 17.52 0.25 -2.46
CA GLY A 207 17.31 1.64 -2.08
C GLY A 207 16.70 2.50 -3.20
N LEU A 208 17.11 3.76 -3.28
CA LEU A 208 16.57 4.71 -4.26
C LEU A 208 16.87 4.29 -5.71
N ALA A 209 18.07 3.77 -5.99
CA ALA A 209 18.44 3.33 -7.33
C ALA A 209 17.54 2.19 -7.83
N GLY A 210 17.23 1.22 -6.96
CA GLY A 210 16.30 0.15 -7.28
C GLY A 210 14.87 0.64 -7.49
N LYS A 211 14.37 1.57 -6.65
CA LYS A 211 13.04 2.20 -6.84
C LYS A 211 12.93 2.88 -8.21
N LEU A 212 13.92 3.69 -8.57
CA LEU A 212 13.96 4.37 -9.87
C LEU A 212 14.04 3.38 -11.04
N PHE A 213 14.75 2.26 -10.87
CA PHE A 213 14.79 1.20 -11.88
C PHE A 213 13.42 0.53 -12.05
N VAL A 214 12.70 0.24 -10.97
CA VAL A 214 11.32 -0.29 -11.05
C VAL A 214 10.36 0.72 -11.67
N ASP A 215 10.50 2.01 -11.39
CA ASP A 215 9.71 3.05 -12.05
C ASP A 215 9.97 3.08 -13.57
N LEU A 216 11.24 2.91 -13.98
CA LEU A 216 11.60 2.73 -15.38
C LEU A 216 10.92 1.49 -15.98
N LEU A 217 10.85 0.36 -15.25
CA LEU A 217 10.09 -0.82 -15.70
C LEU A 217 8.59 -0.50 -15.86
N GLY A 218 8.02 0.32 -14.97
CA GLY A 218 6.66 0.83 -15.08
C GLY A 218 6.45 1.65 -16.35
N LEU A 219 7.33 2.63 -16.62
CA LEU A 219 7.30 3.45 -17.83
C LEU A 219 7.48 2.60 -19.10
N VAL A 220 8.38 1.62 -19.08
CA VAL A 220 8.55 0.65 -20.16
C VAL A 220 7.27 -0.16 -20.37
N THR A 221 6.60 -0.60 -19.31
CA THR A 221 5.34 -1.34 -19.39
C THR A 221 4.22 -0.51 -20.02
N ILE A 222 4.11 0.78 -19.65
CA ILE A 222 3.19 1.72 -20.28
C ILE A 222 3.52 1.87 -21.77
N LEU A 223 4.80 2.11 -22.10
CA LEU A 223 5.26 2.26 -23.48
C LEU A 223 4.95 1.01 -24.31
N LEU A 224 5.27 -0.19 -23.81
CA LEU A 224 5.00 -1.45 -24.51
C LEU A 224 3.50 -1.69 -24.71
N SER A 225 2.68 -1.35 -23.71
CA SER A 225 1.22 -1.47 -23.77
C SER A 225 0.63 -0.53 -24.83
N VAL A 226 1.01 0.75 -24.82
CA VAL A 226 0.55 1.74 -25.80
C VAL A 226 1.04 1.39 -27.20
N THR A 227 2.33 1.14 -27.38
CA THR A 227 2.91 0.81 -28.70
C THR A 227 2.36 -0.51 -29.27
N GLY A 228 2.05 -1.48 -28.40
CA GLY A 228 1.39 -2.74 -28.77
C GLY A 228 -0.06 -2.53 -29.25
N LEU A 229 -0.85 -1.73 -28.55
CA LEU A 229 -2.20 -1.36 -28.98
C LEU A 229 -2.18 -0.57 -30.30
N LEU A 230 -1.26 0.38 -30.46
CA LEU A 230 -1.09 1.12 -31.72
C LEU A 230 -0.80 0.17 -32.89
N HIS A 231 0.04 -0.85 -32.69
CA HIS A 231 0.31 -1.85 -33.72
C HIS A 231 -0.92 -2.66 -34.13
N PHE A 232 -1.85 -2.89 -33.19
CA PHE A 232 -3.11 -3.59 -33.46
C PHE A 232 -4.12 -2.73 -34.25
N PHE A 233 -4.26 -1.44 -33.91
CA PHE A 233 -5.26 -0.56 -34.53
C PHE A 233 -4.80 0.06 -35.86
N PHE A 234 -3.51 0.38 -36.02
CA PHE A 234 -2.97 1.06 -37.22
C PHE A 234 -3.20 0.34 -38.55
N PRO A 235 -3.10 -1.00 -38.68
CA PRO A 235 -3.37 -1.68 -39.94
C PRO A 235 -4.78 -1.43 -40.47
N LYS A 236 -5.79 -1.39 -39.59
CA LYS A 236 -7.17 -1.08 -39.97
C LYS A 236 -7.30 0.39 -40.38
N TRP A 237 -6.65 1.29 -39.66
CA TRP A 237 -6.70 2.72 -39.95
C TRP A 237 -6.00 3.10 -41.26
N ILE A 238 -4.81 2.54 -41.52
CA ILE A 238 -4.08 2.70 -42.79
C ILE A 238 -4.89 2.13 -43.95
N LYS A 239 -5.51 0.94 -43.79
CA LYS A 239 -6.40 0.37 -44.83
C LYS A 239 -7.61 1.26 -45.11
N ARG A 240 -8.25 1.83 -44.06
CA ARG A 240 -9.38 2.77 -44.21
C ARG A 240 -8.96 4.06 -44.91
N ARG A 241 -7.80 4.65 -44.55
CA ARG A 241 -7.27 5.84 -45.24
C ARG A 241 -6.92 5.54 -46.70
N LYS A 242 -6.21 4.44 -46.99
CA LYS A 242 -5.93 4.01 -48.36
C LYS A 242 -7.20 3.77 -49.18
N LYS A 243 -8.25 3.19 -48.58
CA LYS A 243 -9.55 3.00 -49.25
C LYS A 243 -10.27 4.33 -49.49
N LYS A 244 -10.24 5.28 -48.55
CA LYS A 244 -10.81 6.64 -48.76
C LYS A 244 -10.12 7.36 -49.91
N ILE A 245 -8.79 7.38 -49.93
CA ILE A 245 -7.97 7.93 -51.02
C ILE A 245 -8.37 7.24 -52.34
N GLY A 246 -8.33 5.91 -52.41
CA GLY A 246 -8.69 5.15 -53.62
C GLY A 246 -10.14 5.34 -54.12
N VAL A 247 -11.11 5.54 -53.22
CA VAL A 247 -12.52 5.81 -53.58
C VAL A 247 -12.70 7.25 -54.08
N GLN A 248 -11.92 8.20 -53.57
CA GLN A 248 -11.94 9.60 -54.01
C GLN A 248 -11.37 9.77 -55.43
N PHE A 249 -10.48 8.87 -55.86
CA PHE A 249 -9.95 8.80 -57.24
C PHE A 249 -10.74 7.85 -58.16
N GLY A 250 -11.56 6.95 -57.62
CA GLY A 250 -12.32 5.95 -58.40
C GLY A 250 -13.70 6.41 -58.87
N LYS A 251 -14.00 7.71 -58.82
CA LYS A 251 -15.30 8.28 -59.22
C LYS A 251 -15.10 9.48 -60.16
N VAL A 252 -14.56 9.22 -61.34
CA VAL A 252 -14.53 10.19 -62.46
C VAL A 252 -14.89 9.43 -63.74
N ASP A 253 -16.16 9.08 -63.88
CA ASP A 253 -16.74 8.76 -65.19
C ASP A 253 -17.42 10.04 -65.69
N HIS A 254 -16.67 10.90 -66.41
CA HIS A 254 -17.24 12.01 -67.17
C HIS A 254 -16.58 12.08 -68.55
N PRO A 255 -17.33 12.23 -69.67
CA PRO A 255 -16.78 12.06 -71.02
C PRO A 255 -15.94 13.24 -71.57
N LEU A 256 -15.49 14.20 -70.76
CA LEU A 256 -14.80 15.41 -71.24
C LEU A 256 -13.59 15.78 -70.36
N PRO A 257 -12.49 16.32 -70.95
CA PRO A 257 -11.28 16.65 -70.20
C PRO A 257 -11.54 17.86 -69.30
N SER A 258 -11.43 17.66 -68.00
CA SER A 258 -11.65 18.72 -67.02
C SER A 258 -10.36 19.49 -66.72
N LEU A 259 -10.46 20.82 -66.62
CA LEU A 259 -9.45 21.78 -66.15
C LEU A 259 -9.17 21.63 -64.63
N VAL A 260 -8.98 20.39 -64.15
CA VAL A 260 -8.78 20.04 -62.73
C VAL A 260 -7.29 19.80 -62.49
N GLY A 261 -6.47 20.81 -62.80
CA GLY A 261 -5.01 20.75 -62.67
C GLY A 261 -4.51 21.45 -61.39
N LYS A 262 -3.53 20.86 -60.72
CA LYS A 262 -2.77 21.38 -59.56
C LYS A 262 -3.42 21.24 -58.17
N ARG A 263 -4.67 21.64 -57.92
CA ARG A 263 -5.23 21.59 -56.54
C ARG A 263 -5.47 20.16 -56.05
N ASN A 264 -6.06 19.31 -56.88
CA ASN A 264 -6.30 17.89 -56.56
C ASN A 264 -5.01 17.06 -56.57
N LEU A 265 -4.03 17.43 -57.40
CA LEU A 265 -2.68 16.84 -57.41
C LEU A 265 -1.92 17.13 -56.11
N LYS A 266 -1.95 18.37 -55.61
CA LYS A 266 -1.32 18.73 -54.34
C LYS A 266 -1.96 18.03 -53.14
N ILE A 267 -3.30 17.92 -53.12
CA ILE A 267 -4.03 17.16 -52.10
C ILE A 267 -3.67 15.67 -52.17
N SER A 268 -3.54 15.10 -53.38
CA SER A 268 -3.08 13.72 -53.60
C SER A 268 -1.68 13.46 -53.05
N GLU A 269 -0.71 14.33 -53.35
CA GLU A 269 0.67 14.24 -52.85
C GLU A 269 0.74 14.39 -51.32
N ASP A 270 -0.01 15.31 -50.74
CA ASP A 270 -0.08 15.50 -49.28
C ASP A 270 -0.71 14.29 -48.57
N GLU A 271 -1.77 13.71 -49.12
CA GLU A 271 -2.45 12.54 -48.54
C GLU A 271 -1.65 11.25 -48.70
N THR A 272 -0.99 11.04 -49.85
CA THR A 272 -0.08 9.89 -50.06
C THR A 272 1.15 10.00 -49.17
N GLY A 273 1.77 11.18 -49.07
CA GLY A 273 2.85 11.46 -48.11
C GLY A 273 2.43 11.26 -46.65
N SER A 274 1.19 11.59 -46.29
CA SER A 274 0.61 11.30 -44.96
C SER A 274 0.53 9.79 -44.69
N VAL A 275 0.11 8.99 -45.68
CA VAL A 275 0.05 7.52 -45.56
C VAL A 275 1.44 6.89 -45.46
N GLU A 276 2.42 7.37 -46.22
CA GLU A 276 3.80 6.90 -46.12
C GLU A 276 4.43 7.22 -44.76
N LYS A 277 4.21 8.44 -44.24
CA LYS A 277 4.59 8.82 -42.87
C LYS A 277 3.99 7.86 -41.84
N LEU A 278 2.70 7.51 -41.96
CA LEU A 278 2.03 6.54 -41.09
C LEU A 278 2.63 5.12 -41.19
N VAL A 279 3.00 4.67 -42.38
CA VAL A 279 3.65 3.35 -42.59
C VAL A 279 5.05 3.34 -41.99
N ARG A 280 5.83 4.41 -42.17
CA ARG A 280 7.16 4.57 -41.57
C ARG A 280 7.08 4.59 -40.05
N PHE A 281 6.17 5.38 -39.49
CA PHE A 281 5.91 5.46 -38.05
C PHE A 281 5.52 4.08 -37.48
N LYS A 282 4.63 3.35 -38.14
CA LYS A 282 4.27 1.98 -37.74
C LYS A 282 5.49 1.03 -37.69
N LYS A 283 6.37 1.09 -38.69
CA LYS A 283 7.59 0.25 -38.72
C LYS A 283 8.55 0.63 -37.58
N LEU A 284 8.73 1.93 -37.34
CA LEU A 284 9.58 2.44 -36.27
C LEU A 284 9.03 2.04 -34.89
N ASN A 285 7.73 2.23 -34.66
CA ASN A 285 7.03 1.80 -33.44
C ASN A 285 7.23 0.30 -33.17
N LEU A 286 7.04 -0.54 -34.19
CA LEU A 286 7.26 -1.99 -34.05
C LEU A 286 8.72 -2.33 -33.77
N ASN A 287 9.68 -1.62 -34.36
CA ASN A 287 11.10 -1.85 -34.10
C ASN A 287 11.44 -1.53 -32.64
N TRP A 288 11.04 -0.35 -32.14
CA TRP A 288 11.28 0.04 -30.76
C TRP A 288 10.54 -0.84 -29.75
N HIS A 289 9.28 -1.18 -30.00
CA HIS A 289 8.52 -2.12 -29.16
C HIS A 289 9.27 -3.45 -28.99
N ASN A 290 9.82 -3.98 -30.09
CA ASN A 290 10.59 -5.22 -30.08
C ASN A 290 11.93 -5.09 -29.34
N VAL A 291 12.67 -4.00 -29.58
CA VAL A 291 13.98 -3.77 -28.95
C VAL A 291 13.82 -3.57 -27.45
N VAL A 292 12.96 -2.63 -27.04
CA VAL A 292 12.69 -2.34 -25.63
C VAL A 292 12.13 -3.58 -24.93
N GLY A 293 11.14 -4.24 -25.54
CA GLY A 293 10.54 -5.45 -24.99
C GLY A 293 11.54 -6.58 -24.79
N TYR A 294 12.51 -6.74 -25.70
CA TYR A 294 13.56 -7.75 -25.56
C TYR A 294 14.59 -7.38 -24.48
N VAL A 295 15.07 -6.13 -24.45
CA VAL A 295 16.08 -5.65 -23.49
C VAL A 295 15.57 -5.78 -22.06
N PHE A 296 14.30 -5.42 -21.82
CA PHE A 296 13.71 -5.44 -20.48
C PHE A 296 12.95 -6.73 -20.13
N ALA A 297 12.89 -7.72 -21.04
CA ALA A 297 12.08 -8.93 -20.85
C ALA A 297 12.35 -9.64 -19.52
N LEU A 298 13.63 -9.87 -19.18
CA LEU A 298 14.01 -10.55 -17.95
C LEU A 298 13.57 -9.78 -16.70
N PHE A 299 13.82 -8.47 -16.68
CA PHE A 299 13.47 -7.61 -15.54
C PHE A 299 11.96 -7.49 -15.36
N LEU A 300 11.20 -7.37 -16.46
CA LEU A 300 9.74 -7.37 -16.42
C LEU A 300 9.18 -8.70 -15.93
N LEU A 301 9.80 -9.83 -16.30
CA LEU A 301 9.40 -11.15 -15.80
C LEU A 301 9.64 -11.26 -14.30
N ILE A 302 10.82 -10.88 -13.81
CA ILE A 302 11.13 -10.91 -12.38
C ILE A 302 10.18 -10.01 -11.61
N ASN A 303 9.96 -8.77 -12.08
CA ASN A 303 9.07 -7.82 -11.42
C ASN A 303 7.60 -8.26 -11.41
N THR A 304 7.12 -8.85 -12.51
CA THR A 304 5.75 -9.40 -12.60
C THR A 304 5.60 -10.62 -11.69
N PHE A 305 6.62 -11.48 -11.66
CA PHE A 305 6.63 -12.68 -10.83
C PHE A 305 6.67 -12.33 -9.34
N SER A 306 7.50 -11.38 -8.91
CA SER A 306 7.49 -10.94 -7.52
C SER A 306 6.13 -10.33 -7.15
N GLY A 307 5.60 -9.42 -7.97
CA GLY A 307 4.31 -8.76 -7.74
C GLY A 307 3.12 -9.71 -7.63
N MET A 308 3.01 -10.73 -8.49
CA MET A 308 1.88 -11.69 -8.44
C MET A 308 1.88 -12.54 -7.17
N HIS A 309 3.05 -12.79 -6.56
CA HIS A 309 3.17 -13.55 -5.31
C HIS A 309 2.89 -12.71 -4.05
N LEU A 310 2.73 -11.39 -4.18
CA LEU A 310 2.34 -10.51 -3.07
C LEU A 310 0.83 -10.54 -2.78
N ARG A 311 0.06 -11.37 -3.50
CA ARG A 311 -1.39 -11.49 -3.32
C ARG A 311 -1.85 -12.95 -3.31
N PRO A 312 -2.93 -13.28 -2.55
CA PRO A 312 -3.54 -14.60 -2.62
C PRO A 312 -4.03 -14.93 -4.04
N PRO A 313 -4.04 -16.22 -4.44
CA PRO A 313 -3.62 -17.38 -3.65
C PRO A 313 -2.10 -17.60 -3.62
N LEU A 314 -1.32 -16.92 -4.48
CA LEU A 314 0.12 -17.14 -4.64
C LEU A 314 0.96 -16.70 -3.43
N LEU A 315 0.41 -15.81 -2.59
CA LEU A 315 1.01 -15.40 -1.33
C LEU A 315 1.03 -16.52 -0.28
N ILE A 316 0.03 -17.40 -0.26
CA ILE A 316 -0.14 -18.46 0.76
C ILE A 316 1.12 -19.33 0.93
N PRO A 317 1.73 -19.89 -0.14
CA PRO A 317 2.92 -20.73 0.00
C PRO A 317 4.19 -20.00 0.46
N ILE A 318 4.21 -18.67 0.44
CA ILE A 318 5.39 -17.86 0.82
C ILE A 318 5.21 -17.08 2.12
N ALA A 319 3.97 -16.93 2.61
CA ALA A 319 3.63 -16.05 3.74
C ALA A 319 4.45 -16.32 5.01
N ASN A 320 4.66 -17.60 5.34
CA ASN A 320 5.37 -18.02 6.55
C ASN A 320 6.81 -18.50 6.27
N LYS A 321 7.31 -18.34 5.04
CA LYS A 321 8.67 -18.78 4.69
C LYS A 321 9.66 -17.66 4.98
N GLN A 322 10.79 -18.02 5.56
CA GLN A 322 11.93 -17.13 5.75
C GLN A 322 13.09 -17.53 4.84
N VAL A 323 13.88 -16.55 4.42
CA VAL A 323 15.08 -16.72 3.60
C VAL A 323 16.25 -15.95 4.22
N ASN A 324 17.47 -16.35 3.86
CA ASN A 324 18.66 -15.61 4.24
C ASN A 324 18.63 -14.22 3.59
N ILE A 325 19.10 -13.22 4.33
CA ILE A 325 19.20 -11.85 3.84
C ILE A 325 20.30 -11.77 2.79
N ILE A 326 20.03 -11.05 1.68
CA ILE A 326 21.01 -10.83 0.62
C ILE A 326 21.96 -9.72 1.07
N PRO A 327 23.28 -9.97 1.17
CA PRO A 327 24.23 -8.96 1.65
C PRO A 327 24.21 -7.68 0.81
N GLY A 328 24.33 -6.52 1.47
CA GLY A 328 24.37 -5.20 0.82
C GLY A 328 23.03 -4.71 0.28
N THR A 329 21.93 -5.41 0.57
CA THR A 329 20.57 -4.93 0.25
C THR A 329 20.01 -4.07 1.37
N HIS A 330 18.91 -3.36 1.11
CA HIS A 330 18.21 -2.57 2.11
C HIS A 330 17.69 -3.39 3.31
N LEU A 331 17.41 -4.69 3.11
CA LEU A 331 17.08 -5.64 4.18
C LEU A 331 18.28 -6.03 5.04
N ASP A 332 19.51 -5.76 4.58
CA ASP A 332 20.75 -6.06 5.29
C ASP A 332 21.05 -5.02 6.38
N SER A 333 20.14 -4.92 7.35
CA SER A 333 20.26 -4.01 8.47
C SER A 333 20.99 -4.66 9.65
N PRO A 334 21.89 -3.95 10.34
CA PRO A 334 22.43 -4.39 11.63
C PRO A 334 21.39 -4.33 12.76
N ASN A 335 20.26 -3.65 12.53
CA ASN A 335 19.16 -3.58 13.49
C ASN A 335 18.22 -4.79 13.34
N PRO A 336 18.11 -5.68 14.34
CA PRO A 336 17.25 -6.86 14.28
C PRO A 336 15.74 -6.53 14.20
N TRP A 337 15.38 -5.29 14.56
CA TRP A 337 14.01 -4.78 14.62
C TRP A 337 13.62 -3.90 13.43
N PHE A 338 14.41 -3.93 12.35
CA PHE A 338 14.17 -3.11 11.17
C PHE A 338 12.76 -3.32 10.57
N ASP A 339 11.91 -2.29 10.66
CA ASP A 339 10.49 -2.26 10.28
C ASP A 339 9.58 -3.27 11.03
N LYS A 340 9.99 -3.70 12.23
CA LYS A 340 9.27 -4.72 13.01
C LYS A 340 8.47 -4.18 14.18
N LEU A 341 8.83 -3.04 14.77
CA LEU A 341 8.18 -2.49 15.96
C LEU A 341 6.78 -1.93 15.64
N ARG A 342 5.81 -2.11 16.54
CA ARG A 342 4.40 -1.74 16.32
C ARG A 342 3.79 -0.93 17.47
N ARG A 343 3.90 -1.43 18.71
CA ARG A 343 3.37 -0.81 19.93
C ARG A 343 4.35 -1.03 21.08
N ILE A 344 4.33 -0.15 22.07
CA ILE A 344 5.11 -0.28 23.31
C ILE A 344 4.17 -0.09 24.50
N HIS A 345 4.44 -0.79 25.58
CA HIS A 345 3.82 -0.54 26.87
C HIS A 345 4.83 -0.70 28.00
N TRP A 346 4.79 0.16 29.00
CA TRP A 346 5.56 0.03 30.23
C TRP A 346 4.74 -0.72 31.30
N ASP A 347 5.16 -1.93 31.64
CA ASP A 347 4.54 -2.77 32.68
C ASP A 347 5.17 -2.44 34.04
N ALA A 348 4.62 -1.42 34.70
CA ALA A 348 5.11 -0.93 35.99
C ALA A 348 5.10 -2.00 37.10
N ALA A 349 4.14 -2.94 37.07
CA ALA A 349 4.03 -4.00 38.08
C ALA A 349 5.21 -4.99 38.02
N ASN A 350 5.80 -5.18 36.84
CA ASN A 350 6.92 -6.10 36.62
C ASN A 350 8.22 -5.40 36.19
N GLN A 351 8.25 -4.06 36.20
CA GLN A 351 9.41 -3.23 35.82
C GLN A 351 10.05 -3.64 34.49
N ARG A 352 9.22 -3.75 33.45
CA ARG A 352 9.66 -4.22 32.13
C ARG A 352 8.88 -3.56 31.00
N TYR A 353 9.46 -3.55 29.80
CA TYR A 353 8.76 -3.14 28.59
C TYR A 353 8.09 -4.33 27.91
N ILE A 354 6.94 -4.05 27.29
CA ILE A 354 6.23 -4.98 26.42
C ILE A 354 6.16 -4.36 25.03
N PHE A 355 6.83 -4.99 24.06
CA PHE A 355 6.83 -4.56 22.67
C PHE A 355 5.92 -5.46 21.84
N SER A 356 4.98 -4.87 21.11
CA SER A 356 4.29 -5.55 20.01
C SER A 356 5.10 -5.38 18.74
N THR A 357 5.32 -6.47 18.01
CA THR A 357 6.08 -6.50 16.75
C THR A 357 5.37 -7.32 15.68
N VAL A 358 5.93 -7.40 14.46
CA VAL A 358 5.44 -8.34 13.42
C VAL A 358 5.55 -9.78 13.85
N ASP A 359 6.57 -10.09 14.65
CA ASP A 359 6.93 -11.45 15.05
C ASP A 359 6.27 -11.85 16.38
N GLY A 360 5.38 -11.00 16.92
CA GLY A 360 4.68 -11.20 18.20
C GLY A 360 5.08 -10.20 19.28
N PHE A 361 4.72 -10.52 20.52
CA PHE A 361 5.05 -9.76 21.72
C PHE A 361 6.38 -10.18 22.32
N PHE A 362 7.15 -9.19 22.79
CA PHE A 362 8.44 -9.38 23.44
C PHE A 362 8.51 -8.58 24.74
N PHE A 363 9.15 -9.16 25.75
CA PHE A 363 9.48 -8.52 27.00
C PHE A 363 10.94 -8.05 26.98
N ALA A 364 11.19 -6.84 27.44
CA ALA A 364 12.53 -6.30 27.64
C ALA A 364 12.67 -5.79 29.08
N ASP A 365 13.85 -5.95 29.66
CA ASP A 365 14.17 -5.40 30.96
C ASP A 365 14.20 -3.86 30.92
N GLU A 366 14.14 -3.22 32.09
CA GLU A 366 14.12 -1.76 32.19
C GLU A 366 15.36 -1.08 31.59
N SER A 367 16.54 -1.71 31.67
CA SER A 367 17.78 -1.13 31.17
C SER A 367 17.95 -1.28 29.66
N LEU A 368 17.10 -2.10 29.02
CA LEU A 368 17.14 -2.44 27.60
C LEU A 368 18.51 -3.00 27.16
N SER A 369 19.23 -3.65 28.08
CA SER A 369 20.54 -4.25 27.81
C SER A 369 20.46 -5.73 27.43
N ASP A 370 19.49 -6.45 27.98
CA ASP A 370 19.35 -7.89 27.78
C ASP A 370 18.53 -8.20 26.54
N LYS A 371 18.75 -9.40 25.99
CA LYS A 371 18.01 -9.87 24.82
C LYS A 371 16.51 -9.89 25.13
N LEU A 372 15.72 -9.39 24.17
CA LEU A 372 14.27 -9.40 24.27
C LEU A 372 13.74 -10.84 24.30
N ILE A 373 12.88 -11.13 25.28
CA ILE A 373 12.33 -12.47 25.51
C ILE A 373 10.94 -12.53 24.86
N PRO A 374 10.65 -13.46 23.95
CA PRO A 374 9.31 -13.60 23.39
C PRO A 374 8.31 -13.95 24.50
N ALA A 375 7.14 -13.31 24.48
CA ALA A 375 6.06 -13.63 25.41
C ALA A 375 5.68 -15.12 25.26
N PRO A 376 5.77 -15.94 26.33
CA PRO A 376 5.51 -17.38 26.24
C PRO A 376 4.10 -17.71 25.75
N VAL A 377 3.13 -16.89 26.18
CA VAL A 377 1.73 -16.94 25.77
C VAL A 377 1.30 -15.52 25.44
N GLN A 378 0.66 -15.35 24.28
CA GLN A 378 0.29 -14.03 23.75
C GLN A 378 -1.04 -14.10 22.98
N PRO A 379 -1.85 -13.02 22.99
CA PRO A 379 -3.09 -12.94 22.24
C PRO A 379 -2.83 -12.94 20.73
N PRO A 380 -3.79 -13.42 19.91
CA PRO A 380 -3.61 -13.44 18.46
C PRO A 380 -3.63 -12.01 17.91
N VAL A 381 -2.59 -11.65 17.17
CA VAL A 381 -2.49 -10.38 16.46
C VAL A 381 -2.44 -10.63 14.96
N SER A 382 -3.29 -9.93 14.21
CA SER A 382 -3.30 -10.06 12.75
C SER A 382 -1.99 -9.58 12.12
N VAL A 383 -1.71 -9.99 10.87
CA VAL A 383 -0.57 -9.49 10.09
C VAL A 383 -0.55 -7.95 9.91
N MET A 384 -1.69 -7.29 10.12
CA MET A 384 -1.80 -5.82 10.09
C MET A 384 -1.27 -5.15 11.38
N GLY A 385 -0.95 -5.94 12.40
CA GLY A 385 -0.39 -5.50 13.67
C GLY A 385 -1.42 -5.27 14.77
N CYS A 386 -0.91 -4.90 15.94
CA CYS A 386 -1.69 -4.52 17.12
C CYS A 386 -2.20 -3.08 16.97
N ASN A 387 -3.52 -2.91 17.07
CA ASN A 387 -4.20 -1.63 16.93
C ASN A 387 -4.60 -1.03 18.28
N VAL A 388 -4.78 -1.83 19.33
CA VAL A 388 -5.14 -1.37 20.68
C VAL A 388 -4.25 -2.12 21.67
N LEU A 389 -3.56 -1.39 22.55
CA LEU A 389 -2.72 -1.93 23.62
C LEU A 389 -2.90 -1.03 24.84
N GLU A 390 -3.95 -1.28 25.61
CA GLU A 390 -4.34 -0.43 26.74
C GLU A 390 -4.18 -1.19 28.05
N SER A 391 -3.74 -0.51 29.11
CA SER A 391 -3.73 -1.10 30.45
C SER A 391 -5.14 -1.17 31.03
N MET A 392 -5.46 -2.31 31.65
CA MET A 392 -6.71 -2.53 32.39
C MET A 392 -6.45 -2.69 33.90
N GLY A 393 -5.27 -2.27 34.37
CA GLY A 393 -4.79 -2.47 35.74
C GLY A 393 -3.60 -3.43 35.81
N ASP A 394 -3.24 -3.83 37.03
CA ASP A 394 -2.01 -4.57 37.27
C ASP A 394 -1.97 -5.90 36.50
N ASN A 395 -0.99 -6.04 35.61
CA ASN A 395 -0.75 -7.22 34.77
C ASN A 395 -1.81 -7.49 33.70
N TYR A 396 -2.83 -6.65 33.51
CA TYR A 396 -3.88 -6.88 32.50
C TYR A 396 -3.80 -5.88 31.37
N LEU A 397 -3.72 -6.37 30.13
CA LEU A 397 -3.72 -5.58 28.92
C LEU A 397 -4.92 -5.91 28.04
N MET A 398 -5.55 -4.88 27.49
CA MET A 398 -6.49 -5.00 26.38
C MET A 398 -5.70 -4.97 25.07
N VAL A 399 -5.76 -6.06 24.31
CA VAL A 399 -5.05 -6.22 23.04
C VAL A 399 -6.04 -6.38 21.90
N GLY A 400 -6.07 -5.40 21.00
CA GLY A 400 -6.95 -5.37 19.84
C GLY A 400 -6.22 -5.44 18.51
N SER A 401 -6.71 -6.25 17.59
CA SER A 401 -6.25 -6.31 16.21
C SER A 401 -7.38 -6.73 15.26
N PHE A 402 -7.09 -6.92 13.97
CA PHE A 402 -8.07 -7.49 13.06
C PHE A 402 -8.42 -8.96 13.36
N SER A 403 -7.74 -9.59 14.31
CA SER A 403 -8.10 -10.92 14.83
C SER A 403 -9.19 -10.89 15.91
N GLY A 404 -9.42 -9.75 16.56
CA GLY A 404 -10.34 -9.62 17.70
C GLY A 404 -9.83 -8.65 18.78
N MET A 405 -10.54 -8.60 19.90
CA MET A 405 -10.15 -7.88 21.12
C MET A 405 -10.01 -8.90 22.25
N PHE A 406 -8.88 -8.88 22.95
CA PHE A 406 -8.57 -9.84 24.00
C PHE A 406 -8.09 -9.15 25.26
N VAL A 407 -8.42 -9.73 26.41
CA VAL A 407 -7.80 -9.39 27.70
C VAL A 407 -6.66 -10.37 27.92
N TRP A 408 -5.46 -9.84 28.15
CA TRP A 408 -4.24 -10.62 28.35
C TRP A 408 -3.65 -10.33 29.74
N ASN A 409 -3.52 -11.37 30.56
CA ASN A 409 -2.75 -11.29 31.79
C ASN A 409 -1.27 -11.59 31.49
N THR A 410 -0.42 -10.59 31.61
CA THR A 410 1.01 -10.64 31.23
C THR A 410 1.87 -11.45 32.22
N LYS A 411 1.32 -11.79 33.40
CA LYS A 411 2.02 -12.54 34.45
C LYS A 411 1.79 -14.05 34.33
N ASN A 412 0.54 -14.48 34.21
CA ASN A 412 0.19 -15.91 34.13
C ASN A 412 -0.15 -16.40 32.71
N GLY A 413 -0.22 -15.50 31.72
CA GLY A 413 -0.49 -15.83 30.33
C GLY A 413 -1.96 -16.10 30.00
N MET A 414 -2.90 -15.83 30.92
CA MET A 414 -4.33 -16.00 30.64
C MET A 414 -4.77 -15.04 29.54
N ILE A 415 -5.52 -15.56 28.57
CA ILE A 415 -6.10 -14.78 27.48
C ILE A 415 -7.60 -15.10 27.40
N ALA A 416 -8.43 -14.07 27.39
CA ALA A 416 -9.87 -14.21 27.17
C ALA A 416 -10.33 -13.27 26.04
N ASP A 417 -11.26 -13.72 25.22
CA ASP A 417 -11.93 -12.84 24.25
C ASP A 417 -12.79 -11.83 25.02
N LEU A 418 -12.58 -10.53 24.75
CA LEU A 418 -13.20 -9.45 25.53
C LEU A 418 -14.73 -9.50 25.43
N PHE A 419 -15.27 -9.90 24.28
CA PHE A 419 -16.70 -9.81 24.00
C PHE A 419 -17.48 -11.01 24.57
N THR A 420 -16.87 -12.19 24.55
CA THR A 420 -17.51 -13.43 25.01
C THR A 420 -17.13 -13.80 26.44
N GLY A 421 -16.05 -13.22 26.99
CA GLY A 421 -15.46 -13.58 28.28
C GLY A 421 -14.85 -14.98 28.30
N LYS A 422 -14.83 -15.71 27.18
CA LYS A 422 -14.34 -17.08 27.11
C LYS A 422 -12.82 -17.10 26.95
N PRO A 423 -12.12 -18.09 27.56
CA PRO A 423 -10.70 -18.29 27.31
C PRO A 423 -10.42 -18.46 25.82
N TYR A 424 -9.36 -17.80 25.33
CA TYR A 424 -8.93 -17.96 23.94
C TYR A 424 -8.35 -19.36 23.73
N GLN A 425 -8.79 -20.01 22.67
CA GLN A 425 -8.24 -21.29 22.21
C GLN A 425 -7.67 -21.10 20.81
N THR A 426 -6.41 -21.51 20.63
CA THR A 426 -5.77 -21.48 19.31
C THR A 426 -6.57 -22.36 18.36
N PRO A 427 -7.16 -21.79 17.30
CA PRO A 427 -8.03 -22.56 16.43
C PRO A 427 -7.21 -23.59 15.62
N GLN A 428 -7.74 -24.81 15.51
CA GLN A 428 -7.12 -25.90 14.76
C GLN A 428 -7.48 -25.81 13.26
N GLY A 429 -6.49 -25.96 12.38
CA GLY A 429 -6.70 -26.02 10.93
C GLY A 429 -6.66 -24.66 10.21
N MET A 430 -7.25 -24.61 9.01
CA MET A 430 -7.19 -23.43 8.14
C MET A 430 -8.30 -22.45 8.51
N VAL A 431 -7.94 -21.37 9.21
CA VAL A 431 -8.87 -20.36 9.71
C VAL A 431 -8.81 -19.12 8.83
N ARG A 432 -9.90 -18.34 8.81
CA ARG A 432 -9.88 -17.01 8.19
C ARG A 432 -8.78 -16.17 8.86
N PRO A 433 -7.96 -15.43 8.10
CA PRO A 433 -6.84 -14.64 8.63
C PRO A 433 -7.28 -13.41 9.45
N ILE A 434 -8.59 -13.17 9.52
CA ILE A 434 -9.24 -12.02 10.16
C ILE A 434 -10.38 -12.57 11.01
N GLY A 435 -10.54 -12.05 12.22
CA GLY A 435 -11.59 -12.44 13.16
C GLY A 435 -12.96 -11.88 12.80
N ALA A 436 -14.00 -12.29 13.53
CA ALA A 436 -15.35 -11.75 13.36
C ALA A 436 -15.44 -10.26 13.72
N ASN A 437 -14.59 -9.81 14.65
CA ASN A 437 -14.50 -8.43 15.11
C ASN A 437 -13.15 -7.85 14.68
N THR A 438 -13.18 -6.88 13.76
CA THR A 438 -11.97 -6.31 13.15
C THR A 438 -11.57 -5.03 13.85
N VAL A 439 -10.95 -5.15 15.03
CA VAL A 439 -10.64 -3.99 15.88
C VAL A 439 -9.61 -3.08 15.20
N ALA A 440 -10.04 -1.85 14.90
CA ALA A 440 -9.24 -0.80 14.30
C ALA A 440 -8.84 0.30 15.30
N GLY A 441 -9.55 0.41 16.42
CA GLY A 441 -9.29 1.42 17.45
C GLY A 441 -10.16 1.25 18.68
N PHE A 442 -9.84 2.03 19.71
CA PHE A 442 -10.56 2.11 20.98
C PHE A 442 -10.60 3.56 21.45
N VAL A 443 -11.71 4.00 22.04
CA VAL A 443 -11.92 5.35 22.55
C VAL A 443 -12.55 5.25 23.93
N GLN A 444 -11.96 5.97 24.87
CA GLN A 444 -12.51 6.21 26.20
C GLN A 444 -12.89 7.69 26.31
N SER A 445 -14.13 7.98 26.70
CA SER A 445 -14.58 9.33 27.07
C SER A 445 -15.35 9.26 28.38
N GLY A 446 -14.73 9.72 29.47
CA GLY A 446 -15.30 9.61 30.81
C GLY A 446 -15.59 8.15 31.17
N HIS A 447 -16.85 7.82 31.46
CA HIS A 447 -17.29 6.46 31.78
C HIS A 447 -17.71 5.64 30.56
N LYS A 448 -17.77 6.25 29.38
CA LYS A 448 -18.21 5.59 28.15
C LYS A 448 -17.01 5.15 27.32
N SER A 449 -17.15 4.00 26.69
CA SER A 449 -16.09 3.43 25.88
C SER A 449 -16.65 2.86 24.58
N TRP A 450 -15.88 3.00 23.50
CA TRP A 450 -16.23 2.50 22.18
C TRP A 450 -15.03 1.82 21.57
N TRP A 451 -15.28 0.74 20.86
CA TRP A 451 -14.29 0.15 19.97
C TRP A 451 -14.74 0.36 18.53
N PHE A 452 -13.76 0.49 17.64
CA PHE A 452 -14.01 0.80 16.24
C PHE A 452 -13.72 -0.45 15.42
N ASP A 453 -14.77 -1.07 14.89
CA ASP A 453 -14.64 -2.13 13.88
C ASP A 453 -14.26 -1.51 12.53
N TYR A 454 -13.33 -2.13 11.80
CA TYR A 454 -12.87 -1.60 10.52
C TYR A 454 -14.00 -1.44 9.50
N SER A 455 -15.00 -2.33 9.51
CA SER A 455 -16.09 -2.35 8.53
C SER A 455 -17.36 -1.69 9.05
N ARG A 456 -17.76 -2.02 10.28
CA ARG A 456 -19.00 -1.53 10.94
C ARG A 456 -18.84 -0.16 11.59
N GLY A 457 -17.61 0.22 11.94
CA GLY A 457 -17.32 1.49 12.58
C GLY A 457 -17.49 1.46 14.10
N ALA A 458 -17.94 2.57 14.69
CA ALA A 458 -18.03 2.74 16.14
C ALA A 458 -19.10 1.83 16.76
N ILE A 459 -18.71 1.08 17.79
CA ILE A 459 -19.58 0.19 18.56
C ILE A 459 -19.33 0.46 20.04
N ALA A 460 -20.39 0.77 20.79
CA ALA A 460 -20.30 0.98 22.23
C ALA A 460 -19.87 -0.31 22.93
N LEU A 461 -18.98 -0.17 23.91
CA LEU A 461 -18.59 -1.23 24.82
C LEU A 461 -19.29 -0.95 26.15
N ASN A 462 -20.46 -1.58 26.34
CA ASN A 462 -21.29 -1.46 27.53
C ASN A 462 -21.69 -2.84 28.07
N ALA A 463 -21.92 -2.94 29.38
CA ALA A 463 -22.26 -4.19 30.05
C ALA A 463 -23.73 -4.60 29.79
N GLN A 464 -24.57 -3.66 29.36
CA GLN A 464 -26.02 -3.80 29.24
C GLN A 464 -26.47 -4.26 27.84
N ASN A 465 -25.56 -4.44 26.87
CA ASN A 465 -25.89 -4.77 25.48
C ASN A 465 -26.86 -3.75 24.82
N GLU A 466 -26.95 -2.54 25.36
CA GLU A 466 -27.82 -1.51 24.81
C GLU A 466 -27.16 -0.89 23.57
N PRO A 467 -27.89 -0.72 22.45
CA PRO A 467 -27.34 -0.08 21.26
C PRO A 467 -27.17 1.42 21.50
N GLU A 468 -26.06 1.81 22.12
CA GLU A 468 -25.66 3.20 22.20
C GLU A 468 -25.00 3.60 20.87
N THR A 469 -25.70 4.42 20.09
CA THR A 469 -25.20 4.91 18.81
C THR A 469 -24.16 5.99 19.05
N PHE A 470 -22.96 5.77 18.51
CA PHE A 470 -21.99 6.85 18.35
C PHE A 470 -22.60 7.94 17.45
N VAL A 471 -22.28 9.21 17.73
CA VAL A 471 -22.77 10.35 16.96
C VAL A 471 -22.53 10.17 15.45
N ALA A 472 -23.45 10.66 14.64
CA ALA A 472 -23.25 10.69 13.19
C ALA A 472 -22.01 11.52 12.85
N MET A 473 -21.19 11.04 11.91
CA MET A 473 -20.00 11.78 11.47
C MET A 473 -20.41 13.13 10.87
N PRO A 474 -19.97 14.27 11.45
CA PRO A 474 -20.30 15.59 10.93
C PRO A 474 -19.81 15.78 9.49
N ASP A 475 -20.51 16.64 8.75
CA ASP A 475 -20.21 16.88 7.35
C ASP A 475 -18.85 17.56 7.15
N GLU A 476 -18.42 18.37 8.10
CA GLU A 476 -17.10 19.01 8.15
C GLU A 476 -16.01 17.94 8.21
N VAL A 477 -16.13 16.99 9.14
CA VAL A 477 -15.21 15.84 9.27
C VAL A 477 -15.18 15.04 7.99
N ARG A 478 -16.36 14.73 7.44
CA ARG A 478 -16.49 13.91 6.22
C ARG A 478 -15.87 14.58 4.99
N LYS A 479 -16.02 15.89 4.82
CA LYS A 479 -15.44 16.66 3.72
C LYS A 479 -13.92 16.80 3.84
N ALA A 480 -13.42 16.98 5.07
CA ALA A 480 -11.99 17.06 5.35
C ALA A 480 -11.27 15.70 5.24
N SER A 481 -12.00 14.59 5.39
CA SER A 481 -11.43 13.24 5.46
C SER A 481 -11.42 12.49 4.12
N SER A 482 -10.65 13.01 3.16
CA SER A 482 -10.44 12.36 1.86
C SER A 482 -9.56 11.10 1.94
N MET A 483 -9.29 10.44 0.81
CA MET A 483 -8.37 9.30 0.74
C MET A 483 -7.08 9.73 0.03
N SER A 484 -5.90 9.43 0.58
CA SER A 484 -4.64 9.84 -0.04
C SER A 484 -4.49 9.22 -1.44
N LEU A 485 -3.85 9.95 -2.35
CA LEU A 485 -3.55 9.45 -3.69
C LEU A 485 -2.77 8.13 -3.64
N TRP A 486 -1.83 8.00 -2.69
CA TRP A 486 -1.11 6.75 -2.45
C TRP A 486 -2.05 5.58 -2.11
N ASN A 487 -3.02 5.80 -1.21
CA ASN A 487 -4.00 4.77 -0.86
C ASN A 487 -4.89 4.43 -2.06
N VAL A 488 -5.34 5.41 -2.85
CA VAL A 488 -6.12 5.14 -4.07
C VAL A 488 -5.30 4.35 -5.10
N ALA A 489 -4.04 4.72 -5.29
CA ALA A 489 -3.10 3.97 -6.13
C ALA A 489 -2.94 2.52 -5.64
N LEU A 490 -2.82 2.30 -4.33
CA LEU A 490 -2.79 0.96 -3.75
C LEU A 490 -4.06 0.16 -4.04
N GLU A 491 -5.25 0.75 -3.93
CA GLU A 491 -6.51 0.06 -4.24
C GLU A 491 -6.61 -0.30 -5.74
N ILE A 492 -6.13 0.56 -6.64
CA ILE A 492 -6.04 0.29 -8.08
C ILE A 492 -5.01 -0.80 -8.37
N HIS A 493 -3.80 -0.67 -7.83
CA HIS A 493 -2.67 -1.58 -8.05
C HIS A 493 -2.99 -3.00 -7.59
N THR A 494 -3.80 -3.12 -6.54
CA THR A 494 -4.16 -4.41 -5.94
C THR A 494 -5.46 -4.98 -6.48
N GLY A 495 -6.14 -4.25 -7.38
CA GLY A 495 -7.42 -4.63 -7.95
C GLY A 495 -8.62 -4.49 -7.01
N ARG A 496 -8.40 -4.15 -5.73
CA ARG A 496 -9.46 -3.99 -4.72
C ARG A 496 -10.47 -2.91 -5.09
N ILE A 497 -10.06 -1.88 -5.82
CA ILE A 497 -10.99 -0.86 -6.31
C ILE A 497 -12.12 -1.45 -7.17
N PHE A 498 -11.91 -2.62 -7.81
CA PHE A 498 -12.88 -3.31 -8.65
C PHE A 498 -13.78 -4.30 -7.88
N GLU A 499 -13.60 -4.45 -6.56
CA GLU A 499 -14.42 -5.35 -5.72
C GLU A 499 -15.92 -5.06 -5.87
N HIS A 500 -16.31 -3.79 -5.98
CA HIS A 500 -17.70 -3.41 -6.18
C HIS A 500 -18.31 -3.90 -7.51
N LEU A 501 -17.48 -4.29 -8.50
CA LEU A 501 -17.92 -4.81 -9.80
C LEU A 501 -17.93 -6.34 -9.85
N VAL A 502 -16.93 -6.99 -9.23
CA VAL A 502 -16.71 -8.43 -9.37
C VAL A 502 -16.84 -9.22 -8.06
N GLY A 503 -17.17 -8.55 -6.94
CA GLY A 503 -17.22 -9.17 -5.62
C GLY A 503 -15.87 -9.76 -5.23
N SER A 504 -15.89 -10.85 -4.44
CA SER A 504 -14.69 -11.54 -3.93
C SER A 504 -13.74 -12.06 -5.02
N PHE A 505 -14.21 -12.17 -6.28
CA PHE A 505 -13.35 -12.54 -7.41
C PHE A 505 -12.23 -11.52 -7.68
N TYR A 506 -12.29 -10.30 -7.12
CA TYR A 506 -11.21 -9.32 -7.22
C TYR A 506 -9.86 -9.89 -6.73
N ILE A 507 -9.87 -10.86 -5.80
CA ILE A 507 -8.65 -11.49 -5.26
C ILE A 507 -7.82 -12.13 -6.38
N LEU A 508 -8.47 -12.64 -7.43
CA LEU A 508 -7.80 -13.25 -8.58
C LEU A 508 -7.30 -12.23 -9.61
N PHE A 509 -7.64 -10.94 -9.45
CA PHE A 509 -7.30 -9.90 -10.42
C PHE A 509 -5.78 -9.80 -10.65
N VAL A 510 -4.99 -9.68 -9.59
CA VAL A 510 -3.52 -9.56 -9.68
C VAL A 510 -2.87 -10.86 -10.20
N PRO A 511 -3.18 -12.06 -9.67
CA PRO A 511 -2.63 -13.31 -10.21
C PRO A 511 -2.93 -13.54 -11.70
N LEU A 512 -4.19 -13.33 -12.13
CA LEU A 512 -4.59 -13.53 -13.53
C LEU A 512 -3.93 -12.51 -14.45
N ALA A 513 -3.86 -11.25 -14.01
CA ALA A 513 -3.16 -10.20 -14.73
C ALA A 513 -1.66 -10.52 -14.87
N GLY A 514 -1.02 -10.99 -13.79
CA GLY A 514 0.37 -11.42 -13.78
C GLY A 514 0.65 -12.57 -14.75
N ILE A 515 -0.18 -13.62 -14.75
CA ILE A 515 -0.07 -14.74 -15.70
C ILE A 515 -0.22 -14.23 -17.15
N CYS A 516 -1.19 -13.35 -17.40
CA CYS A 516 -1.38 -12.76 -18.73
C CYS A 516 -0.15 -11.96 -19.16
N LEU A 517 0.41 -11.12 -18.28
CA LEU A 517 1.63 -10.36 -18.56
C LEU A 517 2.83 -11.26 -18.82
N MET A 518 3.05 -12.29 -18.00
CA MET A 518 4.12 -13.26 -18.21
C MET A 518 3.97 -13.96 -19.57
N LEU A 519 2.75 -14.40 -19.93
CA LEU A 519 2.49 -14.99 -21.24
C LEU A 519 2.84 -14.03 -22.37
N VAL A 520 2.49 -12.75 -22.26
CA VAL A 520 2.81 -11.72 -23.26
C VAL A 520 4.31 -11.51 -23.39
N ILE A 521 5.03 -11.39 -22.27
CA ILE A 521 6.48 -11.16 -22.25
C ILE A 521 7.22 -12.38 -22.81
N ILE A 522 6.91 -13.58 -22.33
CA ILE A 522 7.53 -14.84 -22.79
C ILE A 522 7.27 -15.04 -24.27
N SER A 523 6.01 -14.93 -24.71
CA SER A 523 5.67 -15.10 -26.13
C SER A 523 6.31 -14.03 -27.02
N GLY A 524 6.40 -12.77 -26.56
CA GLY A 524 7.08 -11.68 -27.26
C GLY A 524 8.57 -11.94 -27.42
N PHE A 525 9.24 -12.40 -26.36
CA PHE A 525 10.65 -12.77 -26.37
C PHE A 525 10.95 -13.88 -27.39
N PHE A 526 10.19 -14.98 -27.33
CA PHE A 526 10.36 -16.10 -28.27
C PHE A 526 10.05 -15.71 -29.72
N LEU A 527 9.04 -14.86 -29.96
CA LEU A 527 8.77 -14.33 -31.30
C LEU A 527 9.93 -13.53 -31.86
N TRP A 528 10.49 -12.61 -31.07
CA TRP A 528 11.62 -11.81 -31.49
C TRP A 528 12.83 -12.70 -31.79
N TRP A 529 13.17 -13.60 -30.86
CA TRP A 529 14.30 -14.51 -31.01
C TRP A 529 14.19 -15.40 -32.26
N MET A 530 13.02 -16.00 -32.48
CA MET A 530 12.78 -16.83 -33.66
C MET A 530 12.79 -16.04 -34.97
N VAL A 531 12.40 -14.77 -34.98
CA VAL A 531 12.35 -13.96 -36.20
C VAL A 531 13.71 -13.35 -36.53
N PHE A 532 14.47 -12.88 -35.55
CA PHE A 532 15.72 -12.15 -35.77
C PHE A 532 16.99 -13.03 -35.81
N ARG A 533 17.06 -14.15 -35.09
CA ARG A 533 18.25 -15.03 -35.09
C ARG A 533 18.62 -15.54 -36.49
N LYS A 534 17.63 -15.72 -37.38
CA LYS A 534 17.86 -16.16 -38.77
C LYS A 534 18.27 -15.05 -39.75
N LYS A 535 17.99 -13.77 -39.46
CA LYS A 535 18.51 -12.66 -40.27
C LYS A 535 20.04 -12.54 -40.14
N LYS A 536 20.60 -12.91 -38.99
CA LYS A 536 22.06 -13.01 -38.79
C LYS A 536 22.67 -14.21 -39.52
N GLU A 537 22.04 -15.39 -39.47
CA GLU A 537 22.52 -16.58 -40.20
C GLU A 537 22.46 -16.42 -41.72
N LYS A 538 21.39 -15.80 -42.25
CA LYS A 538 21.27 -15.50 -43.70
C LYS A 538 22.12 -14.31 -44.19
N ARG A 539 22.73 -13.55 -43.29
CA ARG A 539 23.70 -12.49 -43.63
C ARG A 539 25.15 -12.95 -43.48
N LYS A 540 25.37 -14.10 -42.83
CA LYS A 540 26.68 -14.75 -42.66
C LYS A 540 26.91 -15.91 -43.64
N LYS A 541 25.86 -16.36 -44.33
CA LYS A 541 25.93 -17.10 -45.59
C LYS A 541 25.63 -16.12 -46.69
#